data_AF-A0A2V7DX29-F1
#
_entry.id   AF-A0A2V7DX29-F1
#
_cell.length_a   1.000
_cell.length_b   1.000
_cell.length_c   1.000
_cell.angle_alpha   90.00
_cell.angle_beta   90.00
_cell.angle_gamma   90.00
#
_symmetry.space_group_name_H-M   'P 1'
#
loop_
_entity.id
_entity.type
_entity.pdbx_description
1 polymer ?
#
loop_
_entity_poly.entity_id
_entity_poly.type
_entity_poly.pdbx_seq_one_letter_code
_entity_poly.pdbx_strand_id
1 'polypeptide(L)' 'MRADLVVGSRLPDLELPDHRRRPVRLSALANGYPLIVSFYRGYW' A
#
# COMPACT_ATOMS: atom_id res chain seq x y z
N MET A 1 7.84 6.40 -12.96
CA MET A 1 8.02 6.09 -11.52
C MET A 1 7.61 7.32 -10.73
N ARG A 2 6.83 7.17 -9.65
CA ARG A 2 6.36 8.32 -8.85
C ARG A 2 7.55 8.98 -8.13
N ALA A 3 7.79 10.26 -8.39
CA ALA A 3 8.96 11.00 -7.88
C ALA A 3 8.91 11.26 -6.37
N ASP A 4 7.72 11.16 -5.77
CA ASP A 4 7.44 11.31 -4.34
C ASP A 4 7.77 10.06 -3.51
N LEU A 5 8.02 8.91 -4.15
CA LEU A 5 8.34 7.65 -3.47
C LEU A 5 9.85 7.47 -3.30
N VAL A 6 10.44 8.30 -2.43
CA VAL A 6 11.87 8.22 -2.05
C VAL A 6 12.02 7.81 -0.58
N VAL A 7 13.17 7.25 -0.22
CA VAL A 7 13.46 6.81 1.17
C VAL A 7 13.29 7.99 2.14
N GLY A 8 12.61 7.74 3.26
CA GLY A 8 12.31 8.75 4.28
C GLY A 8 11.06 9.60 4.00
N SER A 9 10.50 9.54 2.79
CA SER A 9 9.23 10.21 2.50
C SER A 9 8.03 9.45 3.06
N ARG A 10 6.95 10.19 3.36
CA ARG A 10 5.69 9.60 3.79
C ARG A 10 5.05 8.87 2.61
N LEU A 11 4.81 7.57 2.76
CA LEU A 11 4.02 6.82 1.79
C LEU A 11 2.59 7.39 1.74
N PRO A 12 2.03 7.68 0.55
CA PRO A 12 0.65 8.12 0.44
C PRO A 12 -0.28 7.02 0.95
N ASP A 13 -1.36 7.44 1.61
CA ASP A 13 -2.35 6.48 2.08
C ASP A 13 -3.28 6.09 0.92
N LEU A 14 -2.94 4.97 0.28
CA LEU A 14 -3.64 4.48 -0.90
C LEU A 14 -4.89 3.68 -0.50
N GLU A 15 -5.94 3.82 -1.29
CA GLU A 15 -7.10 2.94 -1.26
C GLU A 15 -6.96 1.88 -2.36
N LEU A 16 -6.94 0.61 -1.96
CA LEU A 16 -6.75 -0.54 -2.84
C LEU A 16 -7.82 -1.59 -2.55
N PRO A 17 -8.25 -2.40 -3.55
CA PRO A 17 -9.14 -3.51 -3.30
C PRO A 17 -8.44 -4.63 -2.50
N ASP A 18 -9.13 -5.18 -1.51
CA ASP A 18 -8.71 -6.40 -0.81
C ASP A 18 -8.93 -7.66 -1.67
N HIS A 19 -8.60 -8.83 -1.12
CA HIS A 19 -8.81 -10.14 -1.77
C HIS A 19 -10.29 -10.45 -2.08
N ARG A 20 -11.23 -9.68 -1.54
CA ARG A 20 -12.68 -9.75 -1.79
C ARG A 20 -13.18 -8.59 -2.66
N ARG A 21 -12.28 -7.82 -3.26
CA ARG A 21 -12.55 -6.61 -4.06
C ARG A 21 -13.19 -5.46 -3.28
N ARG A 22 -13.09 -5.46 -1.95
CA ARG A 22 -13.58 -4.36 -1.12
C ARG A 22 -12.50 -3.28 -1.01
N PRO A 23 -12.84 -1.99 -1.15
CA PRO A 23 -11.86 -0.93 -0.97
C PRO A 23 -11.36 -0.92 0.47
N VAL A 24 -10.03 -0.84 0.64
CA VAL A 24 -9.38 -0.72 1.94
C VAL A 24 -8.20 0.27 1.85
N ARG A 25 -8.06 1.11 2.88
CA ARG A 25 -6.92 2.02 3.02
C ARG A 25 -5.71 1.30 3.60
N LEU A 26 -4.51 1.60 3.09
CA LEU A 26 -3.27 1.03 3.62
C LEU A 26 -3.07 1.36 5.11
N SER A 27 -3.40 2.58 5.54
CA SER A 27 -3.32 2.98 6.95
C SER A 27 -4.24 2.18 7.86
N ALA A 28 -5.43 1.81 7.36
CA ALA A 28 -6.37 0.96 8.08
C ALA A 28 -5.84 -0.48 8.24
N LEU A 29 -5.11 -1.00 7.24
CA LEU A 29 -4.43 -2.29 7.35
C LEU A 29 -3.25 -2.26 8.32
N ALA A 30 -2.47 -1.17 8.31
CA ALA A 30 -1.35 -0.99 9.22
C ALA A 30 -1.81 -0.88 10.69
N ASN A 31 -2.96 -0.24 10.94
CA ASN A 31 -3.56 -0.09 12.27
C ASN A 31 -2.57 0.43 13.34
N GLY A 32 -1.70 1.37 12.95
CA GLY A 32 -0.68 1.95 13.83
C GLY A 32 0.62 1.15 13.97
N TYR A 33 0.73 -0.01 13.31
CA TYR A 33 1.93 -0.85 13.30
C TYR A 33 2.78 -0.65 12.03
N PRO A 34 4.07 -1.02 12.06
CA PRO A 34 4.91 -1.04 10.87
C PRO A 34 4.32 -1.97 9.80
N LEU A 35 4.41 -1.55 8.53
CA LEU A 35 3.89 -2.29 7.37
C LEU A 35 4.98 -2.49 6.33
N ILE A 36 5.04 -3.68 5.73
CA ILE A 36 5.81 -3.96 4.53
C ILE A 36 4.83 -4.06 3.36
N VAL A 37 5.07 -3.29 2.29
CA VAL A 37 4.26 -3.31 1.07
C VAL A 37 5.11 -3.86 -0.08
N SER A 38 4.70 -5.00 -0.63
CA SER A 38 5.38 -5.68 -1.74
C SER A 38 4.50 -5.68 -2.98
N PHE A 39 5.02 -5.14 -4.08
CA PHE A 39 4.33 -5.12 -5.37
C PHE A 39 4.85 -6.23 -6.27
N TYR A 40 3.95 -6.88 -7.00
CA TYR A 40 4.25 -7.89 -8.01
C TYR A 40 3.34 -7.67 -9.22
N ARG A 41 3.78 -8.08 -10.41
CA ARG A 41 3.06 -7.82 -11.67
C ARG A 41 1.77 -8.64 -11.82
N GLY A 42 1.64 -9.72 -11.07
CA GLY A 42 0.52 -10.64 -11.12
C GLY A 42 0.97 -12.06 -10.84
N TYR A 43 -0.01 -12.95 -10.73
CA TYR A 43 0.23 -14.40 -10.81
C TYR A 43 0.56 -14.78 -12.27
N TRP A 44 1.22 -15.92 -12.48
CA TRP A 44 1.56 -16.42 -13.82
C TRP A 44 0.33 -16.51 -14.73
#